data_AF-A0A8T8C9K8-F1
#
_entry.id   AF-A0A8T8C9K8-F1
#
_cell.length_a   1.000
_cell.length_b   1.000
_cell.length_c   1.000
_cell.angle_alpha   90.00
_cell.angle_beta   90.00
_cell.angle_gamma   90.00
#
_symmetry.space_group_name_H-M   'P 1'
#
loop_
_entity.id
_entity.type
_entity.pdbx_description
1 polymer ?
#
loop_
_entity_poly.entity_id
_entity_poly.type
_entity_poly.pdbx_seq_one_letter_code
_entity_poly.pdbx_strand_id
1 'polypeptide(L)'
;MNLYPSGFETDESMRSAFIRDLTLRQLDSSDISTIDRLEFSPLIPKKLIKYWHDQHNVPDDVRACLNSWDRLGDEGFEFQMFNDSSATTYIADRYSDEECKAFARCWHPAMRCDYLRMCVLLSEGGFYVDADDVLRGEDWKYIFHDGALKVQPLCYDIPSNSMVPAVEIWRADLPVSERSFYVANDPIAAPAGHAVLRRALIGATEKLLDHHHRPEIQSTTGPINFTAALVAHARDLMINEETLDFELLRDWESIAETRVELSYRKDSRNWRNVNFR
;
A
#
# COMPACT_ATOMS: atom_id res chain seq x y z
N MET A 1 16.15 -26.03 9.94
CA MET A 1 14.73 -25.95 9.57
C MET A 1 14.52 -24.66 8.80
N ASN A 2 13.82 -24.70 7.67
CA ASN A 2 13.42 -23.46 7.00
C ASN A 2 12.35 -22.79 7.87
N LEU A 3 12.69 -21.66 8.52
CA LEU A 3 11.79 -20.91 9.41
C LEU A 3 10.52 -20.44 8.67
N TYR A 4 10.58 -20.29 7.34
CA TYR A 4 9.49 -19.82 6.49
C TYR A 4 9.29 -20.78 5.29
N PRO A 5 8.50 -21.85 5.44
CA PRO A 5 8.22 -22.81 4.36
C PRO A 5 7.38 -22.16 3.24
N SER A 6 7.25 -22.83 2.10
CA SER A 6 6.33 -22.38 1.05
C SER A 6 4.90 -22.31 1.59
N GLY A 7 4.17 -21.23 1.30
CA GLY A 7 2.79 -21.03 1.78
C GLY A 7 2.68 -20.36 3.15
N PHE A 8 3.79 -20.05 3.83
CA PHE A 8 3.79 -19.37 5.14
C PHE A 8 3.10 -18.00 5.10
N GLU A 9 3.04 -17.37 3.92
CA GLU A 9 2.36 -16.09 3.69
C GLU A 9 0.86 -16.15 3.97
N THR A 10 0.27 -17.35 4.03
CA THR A 10 -1.14 -17.57 4.41
C THR A 10 -1.33 -17.69 5.93
N ASP A 11 -0.29 -18.02 6.68
CA ASP A 11 -0.30 -18.09 8.14
C ASP A 11 -0.04 -16.69 8.73
N GLU A 12 -0.98 -16.19 9.51
CA GLU A 12 -0.89 -14.83 10.08
C GLU A 12 0.32 -14.66 11.00
N SER A 13 0.61 -15.65 11.84
CA SER A 13 1.69 -15.57 12.82
C SER A 13 3.05 -15.60 12.14
N MET A 14 3.23 -16.49 11.15
CA MET A 14 4.48 -16.58 10.39
C MET A 14 4.70 -15.35 9.51
N ARG A 15 3.64 -14.87 8.82
CA ARG A 15 3.70 -13.64 8.01
C ARG A 15 4.07 -12.43 8.88
N SER A 16 3.42 -12.28 10.04
CA SER A 16 3.71 -11.20 10.99
C SER A 16 5.15 -11.25 11.49
N ALA A 17 5.63 -12.42 11.93
CA ALA A 17 7.00 -12.61 12.37
C ALA A 17 8.02 -12.26 11.26
N PHE A 18 7.72 -12.63 10.01
CA PHE A 18 8.63 -12.33 8.90
C PHE A 18 8.69 -10.85 8.54
N ILE A 19 7.57 -10.12 8.61
CA ILE A 19 7.58 -8.66 8.45
C ILE A 19 8.43 -8.01 9.54
N ARG A 20 8.34 -8.50 10.78
CA ARG A 20 9.19 -8.05 11.87
C ARG A 20 10.68 -8.29 11.58
N ASP A 21 11.04 -9.48 11.10
CA ASP A 21 12.41 -9.79 10.70
C ASP A 21 12.91 -8.89 9.56
N LEU A 22 12.09 -8.64 8.54
CA LEU A 22 12.42 -7.74 7.43
C LEU A 22 12.63 -6.30 7.91
N THR A 23 11.78 -5.82 8.81
CA THR A 23 11.90 -4.49 9.43
C THR A 23 13.24 -4.33 10.14
N LEU A 24 13.62 -5.32 10.97
CA LEU A 24 14.89 -5.29 11.70
C LEU A 24 16.10 -5.41 10.78
N ARG A 25 16.04 -6.22 9.73
CA ARG A 25 17.12 -6.33 8.73
C ARG A 25 17.38 -5.00 8.02
N GLN A 26 16.32 -4.26 7.69
CA GLN A 26 16.44 -2.94 7.06
C GLN A 26 16.85 -1.84 8.06
N LEU A 27 16.78 -2.10 9.37
CA LEU A 27 17.35 -1.20 10.38
C LEU A 27 18.89 -1.18 10.28
N ASP A 28 19.49 -2.36 10.17
CA ASP A 28 20.94 -2.57 10.16
C ASP A 28 21.62 -2.10 8.86
N SER A 29 20.86 -2.00 7.76
CA SER A 29 21.38 -1.66 6.43
C SER A 29 21.43 -0.16 6.11
N SER A 30 20.91 0.72 6.99
CA SER A 30 20.85 2.15 6.67
C SER A 30 22.15 2.87 7.00
N ASP A 31 23.00 3.04 6.00
CA ASP A 31 23.93 4.17 5.94
C ASP A 31 23.11 5.46 5.73
N ILE A 32 22.67 6.09 6.83
CA ILE A 32 22.04 7.43 6.83
C ILE A 32 23.13 8.48 6.57
N SER A 33 23.75 8.47 5.39
CA SER A 33 24.76 9.47 5.04
C SER A 33 24.79 9.78 3.55
N THR A 34 23.70 10.28 2.97
CA THR A 34 23.77 11.20 1.81
C THR A 34 22.41 11.85 1.47
N ILE A 35 21.82 12.57 2.44
CA ILE A 35 20.67 13.46 2.14
C ILE A 35 21.11 14.64 1.23
N ASP A 36 22.40 14.98 1.21
CA ASP A 36 22.92 16.17 0.50
C ASP A 36 22.99 16.04 -1.03
N ARG A 37 22.71 14.86 -1.62
CA ARG A 37 22.62 14.66 -3.08
C ARG A 37 21.60 13.58 -3.45
N LEU A 38 20.33 13.82 -3.14
CA LEU A 38 19.24 13.00 -3.67
C LEU A 38 19.03 13.36 -5.15
N GLU A 39 19.79 12.72 -6.04
CA GLU A 39 19.40 12.61 -7.44
C GLU A 39 18.15 11.73 -7.50
N PHE A 40 17.07 12.22 -8.13
CA PHE A 40 15.87 11.41 -8.30
C PHE A 40 16.16 10.25 -9.25
N SER A 41 15.86 9.03 -8.80
CA SER A 41 15.86 7.87 -9.67
C SER A 41 14.70 7.98 -10.66
N PRO A 42 14.95 7.85 -11.97
CA PRO A 42 13.89 7.87 -12.98
C PRO A 42 13.07 6.57 -13.01
N LEU A 43 13.41 5.58 -12.16
CA LEU A 43 12.77 4.26 -12.18
C LEU A 43 11.37 4.26 -11.59
N ILE A 44 11.08 5.14 -10.62
CA ILE A 44 9.72 5.41 -10.15
C ILE A 44 9.22 6.67 -10.86
N PRO A 45 8.25 6.57 -11.78
CA PRO A 45 7.72 7.75 -12.46
C PRO A 45 7.14 8.77 -11.49
N LYS A 46 7.34 10.06 -11.75
CA LYS A 46 6.67 11.16 -11.03
C LYS A 46 5.20 11.25 -11.43
N LYS A 47 4.44 10.22 -11.09
CA LYS A 47 3.02 10.11 -11.37
C LYS A 47 2.30 9.87 -10.05
N LEU A 48 1.43 10.80 -9.67
CA LEU A 48 0.63 10.69 -8.45
C LEU A 48 -0.77 10.19 -8.79
N ILE A 49 -1.09 8.99 -8.32
CA ILE A 49 -2.38 8.33 -8.48
C ILE A 49 -3.21 8.59 -7.23
N LYS A 50 -4.44 9.06 -7.42
CA LYS A 50 -5.43 9.25 -6.38
C LYS A 50 -6.75 8.61 -6.81
N TYR A 51 -7.64 8.30 -5.87
CA TYR A 51 -8.95 7.75 -6.19
C TYR A 51 -10.05 8.29 -5.27
N TRP A 52 -11.21 8.56 -5.86
CA TRP A 52 -12.47 8.69 -5.13
C TRP A 52 -13.63 8.19 -6.00
N HIS A 53 -14.40 7.24 -5.49
CA HIS A 53 -15.44 6.51 -6.25
C HIS A 53 -16.42 7.41 -7.02
N ASP A 54 -16.83 8.55 -6.45
CA ASP A 54 -17.76 9.51 -7.07
C ASP A 54 -17.12 10.90 -7.20
N GLN A 55 -16.57 11.20 -8.38
CA GLN A 55 -15.91 12.48 -8.66
C GLN A 55 -16.81 13.71 -8.47
N HIS A 56 -18.14 13.54 -8.58
CA HIS A 56 -19.10 14.63 -8.44
C HIS A 56 -19.50 14.88 -6.98
N ASN A 57 -19.13 13.97 -6.08
CA ASN A 57 -19.48 14.00 -4.66
C ASN A 57 -18.26 13.72 -3.76
N VAL A 58 -17.16 14.41 -4.04
CA VAL A 58 -16.00 14.46 -3.14
C VAL A 58 -16.31 15.49 -2.04
N PRO A 59 -16.39 15.09 -0.76
CA PRO A 59 -16.58 16.01 0.35
C PRO A 59 -15.48 17.08 0.42
N ASP A 60 -15.81 18.28 0.90
CA ASP A 60 -14.86 19.40 0.94
C ASP A 60 -13.64 19.14 1.83
N ASP A 61 -13.83 18.40 2.93
CA ASP A 61 -12.75 18.01 3.84
C ASP A 61 -11.79 16.97 3.20
N VAL A 62 -12.32 16.02 2.43
CA VAL A 62 -11.53 15.09 1.60
C VAL A 62 -10.82 15.86 0.48
N ARG A 63 -11.50 16.80 -0.18
CA ARG A 63 -10.92 17.64 -1.24
C ARG A 63 -9.74 18.45 -0.73
N ALA A 64 -9.82 18.98 0.50
CA ALA A 64 -8.69 19.67 1.13
C ALA A 64 -7.46 18.75 1.30
N CYS A 65 -7.68 17.46 1.60
CA CYS A 65 -6.59 16.49 1.68
C CYS A 65 -5.95 16.26 0.31
N LEU A 66 -6.78 15.95 -0.69
CA LEU A 66 -6.32 15.74 -2.08
C LEU A 66 -5.52 16.94 -2.62
N ASN A 67 -5.99 18.17 -2.35
CA ASN A 67 -5.35 19.40 -2.84
C ASN A 67 -4.00 19.69 -2.17
N SER A 68 -3.72 19.12 -0.98
CA SER A 68 -2.42 19.32 -0.30
C SER A 68 -1.24 18.81 -1.12
N TRP A 69 -1.50 17.88 -2.05
CA TRP A 69 -0.51 17.28 -2.94
C TRP A 69 -0.28 18.06 -4.24
N ASP A 70 -1.12 19.06 -4.57
CA ASP A 70 -1.08 19.73 -5.88
C ASP A 70 0.25 20.46 -6.14
N ARG A 71 0.95 20.86 -5.06
CA ARG A 71 2.29 21.45 -5.14
C ARG A 71 3.34 20.55 -5.78
N LEU A 72 3.11 19.23 -5.85
CA LEU A 72 4.00 18.32 -6.57
C LEU A 72 3.99 18.56 -8.09
N GLY A 73 2.99 19.27 -8.63
CA GLY A 73 2.96 19.67 -10.03
C GLY A 73 4.15 20.56 -10.40
N ASP A 74 4.55 21.46 -9.49
CA ASP A 74 5.72 22.33 -9.67
C ASP A 74 7.04 21.54 -9.70
N GLU A 75 7.01 20.31 -9.18
CA GLU A 75 8.13 19.36 -9.12
C GLU A 75 8.10 18.34 -10.28
N GLY A 76 7.18 18.55 -11.25
CA GLY A 76 7.04 17.76 -12.47
C GLY A 76 6.16 16.52 -12.32
N PHE A 77 5.30 16.44 -11.30
CA PHE A 77 4.37 15.32 -11.18
C PHE A 77 3.19 15.42 -12.15
N GLU A 78 2.90 14.30 -12.79
CA GLU A 78 1.63 14.07 -13.47
C GLU A 78 0.59 13.55 -12.47
N PHE A 79 -0.59 14.15 -12.45
CA PHE A 79 -1.67 13.73 -11.56
C PHE A 79 -2.70 12.89 -12.31
N GLN A 80 -3.12 11.78 -11.71
CA GLN A 80 -4.22 10.97 -12.21
C GLN A 80 -5.22 10.67 -11.09
N MET A 81 -6.39 11.30 -11.18
CA MET A 81 -7.51 11.07 -10.27
C MET A 81 -8.50 10.10 -10.90
N PHE A 82 -8.69 8.94 -10.26
CA PHE A 82 -9.65 7.94 -10.69
C PHE A 82 -10.96 8.02 -9.91
N ASN A 83 -12.03 7.55 -10.56
CA ASN A 83 -13.33 7.25 -9.98
C ASN A 83 -13.79 5.87 -10.48
N ASP A 84 -14.98 5.41 -10.11
CA ASP A 84 -15.48 4.10 -10.53
C ASP A 84 -15.49 3.92 -12.05
N SER A 85 -16.00 4.92 -12.79
CA SER A 85 -16.11 4.85 -14.25
C SER A 85 -14.74 4.84 -14.91
N SER A 86 -13.83 5.74 -14.52
CA SER A 86 -12.50 5.80 -15.14
C SER A 86 -11.63 4.60 -14.75
N ALA A 87 -11.82 4.04 -13.54
CA ALA A 87 -11.19 2.80 -13.12
C ALA A 87 -11.67 1.60 -13.96
N THR A 88 -12.98 1.48 -14.19
CA THR A 88 -13.54 0.42 -15.05
C THR A 88 -12.98 0.50 -16.47
N THR A 89 -12.98 1.69 -17.08
CA THR A 89 -12.42 1.88 -18.42
C THR A 89 -10.93 1.54 -18.46
N TYR A 90 -10.16 2.02 -17.47
CA TYR A 90 -8.72 1.76 -17.41
C TYR A 90 -8.39 0.28 -17.34
N ILE A 91 -9.12 -0.48 -16.52
CA ILE A 91 -8.92 -1.93 -16.38
C ILE A 91 -9.32 -2.65 -17.67
N ALA A 92 -10.46 -2.29 -18.26
CA ALA A 92 -10.93 -2.89 -19.52
C ALA A 92 -9.97 -2.66 -20.70
N ASP A 93 -9.28 -1.52 -20.73
CA ASP A 93 -8.34 -1.19 -21.80
C ASP A 93 -6.98 -1.91 -21.70
N ARG A 94 -6.61 -2.42 -20.52
CA ARG A 94 -5.24 -2.90 -20.21
C ARG A 94 -5.16 -4.33 -19.70
N TYR A 95 -6.20 -4.83 -19.07
CA TYR A 95 -6.23 -6.13 -18.41
C TYR A 95 -7.22 -7.07 -19.08
N SER A 96 -7.25 -8.32 -18.64
CA SER A 96 -8.13 -9.33 -19.22
C SER A 96 -9.55 -9.23 -18.68
N ASP A 97 -10.44 -10.03 -19.28
CA ASP A 97 -11.79 -10.25 -18.79
C ASP A 97 -11.85 -10.71 -17.33
N GLU A 98 -10.82 -11.41 -16.84
CA GLU A 98 -10.76 -11.88 -15.45
C GLU A 98 -10.62 -10.72 -14.48
N GLU A 99 -9.68 -9.79 -14.72
CA GLU A 99 -9.53 -8.60 -13.88
C GLU A 99 -10.74 -7.68 -13.97
N CYS A 100 -11.39 -7.58 -15.14
CA CYS A 100 -12.64 -6.84 -15.28
C CYS A 100 -13.75 -7.42 -14.40
N LYS A 101 -13.91 -8.75 -14.41
CA LYS A 101 -14.89 -9.46 -13.57
C LYS A 101 -14.54 -9.34 -12.09
N ALA A 102 -13.27 -9.44 -11.73
CA ALA A 102 -12.81 -9.28 -10.36
C ALA A 102 -13.09 -7.86 -9.83
N PHE A 103 -12.75 -6.82 -10.60
CA PHE A 103 -13.05 -5.44 -10.24
C PHE A 103 -14.56 -5.21 -10.07
N ALA A 104 -15.40 -5.76 -10.94
CA ALA A 104 -16.85 -5.68 -10.82
C ALA A 104 -17.40 -6.35 -9.55
N ARG A 105 -16.67 -7.29 -8.94
CA ARG A 105 -17.02 -7.95 -7.67
C ARG A 105 -16.52 -7.21 -6.43
N CYS A 106 -15.71 -6.17 -6.59
CA CYS A 106 -15.34 -5.28 -5.50
C CYS A 106 -16.57 -4.49 -5.05
N TRP A 107 -17.22 -4.96 -3.99
CA TRP A 107 -18.51 -4.46 -3.53
C TRP A 107 -18.44 -3.14 -2.75
N HIS A 108 -17.25 -2.71 -2.35
CA HIS A 108 -17.02 -1.48 -1.57
C HIS A 108 -16.05 -0.53 -2.29
N PRO A 109 -16.22 0.80 -2.19
CA PRO A 109 -15.23 1.79 -2.67
C PRO A 109 -13.79 1.49 -2.26
N ALA A 110 -13.56 1.09 -1.00
CA ALA A 110 -12.23 0.72 -0.50
C ALA A 110 -11.62 -0.46 -1.27
N MET A 111 -12.41 -1.51 -1.55
CA MET A 111 -11.90 -2.63 -2.35
C MET A 111 -11.56 -2.23 -3.78
N ARG A 112 -12.37 -1.32 -4.36
CA ARG A 112 -12.14 -0.82 -5.72
C ARG A 112 -10.85 0.00 -5.79
N CYS A 113 -10.58 0.85 -4.81
CA CYS A 113 -9.34 1.63 -4.79
C CYS A 113 -8.10 0.77 -4.49
N ASP A 114 -8.24 -0.22 -3.61
CA ASP A 114 -7.21 -1.24 -3.34
C ASP A 114 -6.85 -2.05 -4.60
N TYR A 115 -7.86 -2.50 -5.35
CA TYR A 115 -7.63 -3.27 -6.57
C TYR A 115 -7.02 -2.39 -7.67
N LEU A 116 -7.59 -1.19 -7.87
CA LEU A 116 -7.13 -0.25 -8.89
C LEU A 116 -5.68 0.19 -8.67
N ARG A 117 -5.26 0.50 -7.44
CA ARG A 117 -3.87 0.96 -7.19
C ARG A 117 -2.86 -0.10 -7.61
N MET A 118 -3.17 -1.39 -7.40
CA MET A 118 -2.33 -2.49 -7.87
C MET A 118 -2.27 -2.54 -9.39
N CYS A 119 -3.39 -2.39 -10.08
CA CYS A 119 -3.42 -2.33 -11.55
C CYS A 119 -2.57 -1.16 -12.07
N VAL A 120 -2.86 0.07 -11.64
CA VAL A 120 -2.18 1.25 -12.20
C VAL A 120 -0.69 1.21 -11.93
N LEU A 121 -0.27 0.93 -10.69
CA LEU A 121 1.15 0.88 -10.34
C LEU A 121 1.87 -0.30 -11.01
N LEU A 122 1.20 -1.44 -11.22
CA LEU A 122 1.81 -2.56 -11.95
C LEU A 122 2.05 -2.20 -13.42
N SER A 123 1.09 -1.53 -14.07
CA SER A 123 1.20 -1.18 -15.49
C SER A 123 2.13 0.00 -15.74
N GLU A 124 2.12 1.00 -14.86
CA GLU A 124 2.70 2.31 -15.15
C GLU A 124 3.72 2.75 -14.11
N GLY A 125 3.83 2.06 -12.98
CA GLY A 125 4.58 2.54 -11.82
C GLY A 125 3.96 3.82 -11.25
N GLY A 126 4.75 4.52 -10.43
CA GLY A 126 4.39 5.81 -9.87
C GLY A 126 4.16 5.73 -8.38
N PHE A 127 3.30 6.62 -7.88
CA PHE A 127 3.06 6.84 -6.46
C PHE A 127 1.57 6.97 -6.19
N TYR A 128 1.03 6.08 -5.36
CA TYR A 128 -0.35 6.11 -4.89
C TYR A 128 -0.40 6.63 -3.45
N VAL A 129 -1.41 7.48 -3.17
CA VAL A 129 -1.74 7.99 -1.84
C VAL A 129 -3.25 7.95 -1.62
N ASP A 130 -3.71 7.64 -0.41
CA ASP A 130 -5.13 7.65 -0.07
C ASP A 130 -5.68 9.09 -0.06
N ALA A 131 -7.00 9.20 -0.28
CA ALA A 131 -7.69 10.48 -0.39
C ALA A 131 -7.80 11.25 0.93
N ASP A 132 -7.48 10.62 2.06
CA ASP A 132 -7.47 11.20 3.40
C ASP A 132 -6.06 11.56 3.90
N ASP A 133 -5.02 11.35 3.09
CA ASP A 133 -3.66 11.74 3.42
C ASP A 133 -3.37 13.19 3.03
N VAL A 134 -2.76 13.93 3.96
CA VAL A 134 -2.34 15.33 3.77
C VAL A 134 -0.83 15.41 3.75
N LEU A 135 -0.26 15.90 2.65
CA LEU A 135 1.17 16.14 2.52
C LEU A 135 1.65 17.21 3.54
N ARG A 136 2.74 16.93 4.27
CA ARG A 136 3.23 17.75 5.40
C ARG A 136 4.56 18.46 5.16
N GLY A 137 5.44 17.90 4.34
CA GLY A 137 6.82 18.39 4.20
C GLY A 137 7.45 18.01 2.86
N GLU A 138 8.75 18.22 2.72
CA GLU A 138 9.52 17.94 1.49
C GLU A 138 10.14 16.53 1.49
N ASP A 139 9.96 15.77 2.57
CA ASP A 139 10.56 14.45 2.75
C ASP A 139 10.05 13.42 1.72
N TRP A 140 8.96 13.72 1.00
CA TRP A 140 8.49 12.92 -0.13
C TRP A 140 9.58 12.71 -1.18
N LYS A 141 10.58 13.60 -1.27
CA LYS A 141 11.74 13.47 -2.17
C LYS A 141 12.51 12.18 -1.92
N TYR A 142 12.55 11.70 -0.67
CA TYR A 142 13.18 10.44 -0.30
C TYR A 142 12.52 9.23 -0.96
N ILE A 143 11.21 9.27 -1.23
CA ILE A 143 10.51 8.16 -1.90
C ILE A 143 11.12 7.84 -3.27
N PHE A 144 11.66 8.85 -3.95
CA PHE A 144 12.16 8.78 -5.33
C PHE A 144 13.68 8.69 -5.42
N HIS A 145 14.39 8.38 -4.33
CA HIS A 145 15.86 8.32 -4.34
C HIS A 145 16.43 7.11 -5.10
N ASP A 146 15.67 6.04 -5.23
CA ASP A 146 16.04 4.83 -5.96
C ASP A 146 14.84 4.24 -6.74
N GLY A 147 15.00 3.01 -7.27
CA GLY A 147 13.92 2.30 -7.97
C GLY A 147 13.20 1.23 -7.16
N ALA A 148 13.43 1.13 -5.85
CA ALA A 148 12.84 0.08 -5.02
C ALA A 148 11.39 0.41 -4.67
N LEU A 149 10.55 -0.61 -4.55
CA LEU A 149 9.18 -0.46 -4.04
C LEU A 149 9.19 0.15 -2.63
N LYS A 150 8.44 1.24 -2.40
CA LYS A 150 8.31 1.91 -1.10
C LYS A 150 6.95 1.62 -0.49
N VAL A 151 6.94 1.07 0.73
CA VAL A 151 5.71 0.71 1.45
C VAL A 151 5.87 1.00 2.95
N GLN A 152 4.78 1.35 3.62
CA GLN A 152 4.82 1.64 5.06
C GLN A 152 4.65 0.35 5.89
N PRO A 153 5.55 0.04 6.84
CA PRO A 153 5.30 -1.01 7.82
C PRO A 153 4.29 -0.52 8.86
N LEU A 154 3.39 -1.42 9.25
CA LEU A 154 2.35 -1.20 10.25
C LEU A 154 2.43 -2.28 11.33
N CYS A 155 2.03 -1.89 12.54
CA CYS A 155 1.95 -2.81 13.65
C CYS A 155 0.68 -2.51 14.45
N TYR A 156 -0.18 -3.52 14.58
CA TYR A 156 -1.38 -3.45 15.40
C TYR A 156 -1.12 -4.08 16.76
N ASP A 157 -1.38 -3.33 17.83
CA ASP A 157 -1.33 -3.81 19.21
C ASP A 157 -2.70 -4.35 19.60
N ILE A 158 -2.77 -5.68 19.79
CA ILE A 158 -4.04 -6.36 20.07
C ILE A 158 -4.59 -5.95 21.45
N PRO A 159 -3.79 -5.90 22.53
CA PRO A 159 -4.29 -5.51 23.85
C PRO A 159 -4.83 -4.08 23.93
N SER A 160 -4.15 -3.09 23.33
CA SER A 160 -4.63 -1.70 23.34
C SER A 160 -5.64 -1.39 22.24
N ASN A 161 -5.85 -2.32 21.31
CA ASN A 161 -6.74 -2.17 20.16
C ASN A 161 -6.41 -0.89 19.34
N SER A 162 -5.12 -0.69 19.08
CA SER A 162 -4.61 0.51 18.39
C SER A 162 -3.37 0.21 17.54
N MET A 163 -3.07 1.12 16.62
CA MET A 163 -1.80 1.10 15.89
C MET A 163 -0.65 1.48 16.83
N VAL A 164 0.49 0.81 16.70
CA VAL A 164 1.77 1.25 17.27
C VAL A 164 2.30 2.41 16.41
N PRO A 165 2.81 3.51 17.00
CA PRO A 165 3.39 4.62 16.25
C PRO A 165 4.51 4.17 15.31
N ALA A 166 4.60 4.76 14.11
CA ALA A 166 5.53 4.30 13.06
C ALA A 166 6.99 4.21 13.56
N VAL A 167 7.45 5.23 14.29
CA VAL A 167 8.80 5.28 14.87
C VAL A 167 9.09 4.16 15.87
N GLU A 168 8.07 3.66 16.59
CA GLU A 168 8.25 2.60 17.58
C GLU A 168 8.40 1.22 16.93
N ILE A 169 7.86 1.02 15.72
CA ILE A 169 7.96 -0.24 14.96
C ILE A 169 9.43 -0.63 14.73
N TRP A 170 10.31 0.35 14.59
CA TRP A 170 11.73 0.16 14.31
C TRP A 170 12.58 -0.15 15.55
N ARG A 171 12.02 -0.06 16.76
CA ARG A 171 12.75 -0.39 17.98
C ARG A 171 13.05 -1.88 18.06
N ALA A 172 14.32 -2.26 18.18
CA ALA A 172 14.73 -3.67 18.30
C ALA A 172 14.11 -4.38 19.53
N ASP A 173 13.84 -3.61 20.60
CA ASP A 173 13.26 -4.11 21.85
C ASP A 173 11.72 -4.11 21.89
N LEU A 174 11.05 -3.73 20.79
CA LEU A 174 9.59 -3.79 20.70
C LEU A 174 9.12 -5.26 20.86
N PRO A 175 8.24 -5.58 21.83
CA PRO A 175 7.80 -6.96 22.02
C PRO A 175 6.95 -7.44 20.84
N VAL A 176 7.12 -8.70 20.45
CA VAL A 176 6.42 -9.29 19.29
C VAL A 176 5.10 -9.97 19.68
N SER A 177 4.98 -10.42 20.93
CA SER A 177 3.77 -11.09 21.43
C SER A 177 2.56 -10.17 21.38
N GLU A 178 1.41 -10.73 20.98
CA GLU A 178 0.12 -10.02 20.90
C GLU A 178 0.14 -8.79 19.97
N ARG A 179 1.03 -8.81 18.96
CA ARG A 179 1.10 -7.79 17.91
C ARG A 179 1.04 -8.41 16.53
N SER A 180 0.42 -7.69 15.60
CA SER A 180 0.35 -8.08 14.19
C SER A 180 1.15 -7.08 13.35
N PHE A 181 2.26 -7.53 12.77
CA PHE A 181 3.10 -6.74 11.87
C PHE A 181 2.72 -7.03 10.42
N TYR A 182 2.54 -5.99 9.63
CA TYR A 182 2.16 -6.08 8.22
C TYR A 182 2.63 -4.84 7.48
N VAL A 183 2.43 -4.78 6.16
CA VAL A 183 2.64 -3.55 5.39
C VAL A 183 1.31 -2.96 4.97
N ALA A 184 1.23 -1.64 5.00
CA ALA A 184 0.13 -0.94 4.37
C ALA A 184 0.16 -1.18 2.85
N ASN A 185 -1.00 -1.10 2.23
CA ASN A 185 -1.11 -0.95 0.77
C ASN A 185 -1.34 0.52 0.38
N ASP A 186 -1.09 1.46 1.29
CA ASP A 186 -1.00 2.90 1.10
C ASP A 186 -0.01 3.50 2.11
N PRO A 187 0.90 4.41 1.73
CA PRO A 187 1.27 4.71 0.35
C PRO A 187 1.89 3.50 -0.36
N ILE A 188 1.92 3.55 -1.70
CA ILE A 188 2.79 2.68 -2.50
C ILE A 188 3.48 3.53 -3.55
N ALA A 189 4.82 3.50 -3.59
CA ALA A 189 5.60 4.00 -4.71
C ALA A 189 6.39 2.86 -5.34
N ALA A 190 6.35 2.71 -6.66
CA ALA A 190 6.96 1.55 -7.32
C ALA A 190 7.36 1.84 -8.77
N PRO A 191 8.39 1.16 -9.29
CA PRO A 191 8.59 1.05 -10.73
C PRO A 191 7.47 0.21 -11.36
N ALA A 192 7.23 0.42 -12.65
CA ALA A 192 6.31 -0.43 -13.40
C ALA A 192 6.77 -1.90 -13.38
N GLY A 193 5.82 -2.83 -13.33
CA GLY A 193 6.09 -4.26 -13.43
C GLY A 193 6.56 -4.96 -12.15
N HIS A 194 6.63 -4.26 -11.01
CA HIS A 194 7.14 -4.82 -9.75
C HIS A 194 6.45 -6.14 -9.35
N ALA A 195 7.22 -7.14 -8.95
CA ALA A 195 6.74 -8.51 -8.73
C ALA A 195 5.71 -8.61 -7.60
N VAL A 196 5.89 -7.84 -6.51
CA VAL A 196 4.93 -7.75 -5.41
C VAL A 196 3.55 -7.30 -5.89
N LEU A 197 3.47 -6.25 -6.73
CA LEU A 197 2.19 -5.75 -7.26
C LEU A 197 1.52 -6.80 -8.15
N ARG A 198 2.30 -7.52 -8.96
CA ARG A 198 1.79 -8.61 -9.80
C ARG A 198 1.20 -9.73 -8.95
N ARG A 199 1.94 -10.19 -7.94
CA ARG A 199 1.49 -11.28 -7.05
C ARG A 199 0.27 -10.86 -6.25
N ALA A 200 0.24 -9.62 -5.75
CA ALA A 200 -0.92 -9.09 -5.02
C ALA A 200 -2.16 -8.98 -5.91
N LEU A 201 -2.01 -8.51 -7.15
CA LEU A 201 -3.11 -8.43 -8.11
C LEU A 201 -3.68 -9.81 -8.43
N ILE A 202 -2.82 -10.80 -8.74
CA ILE A 202 -3.24 -12.19 -9.00
C ILE A 202 -4.01 -12.74 -7.80
N GLY A 203 -3.46 -12.62 -6.59
CA GLY A 203 -4.11 -13.12 -5.38
C GLY A 203 -5.46 -12.43 -5.10
N ALA A 204 -5.60 -11.15 -5.41
CA ALA A 204 -6.86 -10.44 -5.29
C ALA A 204 -7.87 -10.91 -6.34
N THR A 205 -7.45 -11.07 -7.61
CA THR A 205 -8.28 -11.58 -8.71
C THR A 205 -8.83 -12.96 -8.37
N GLU A 206 -7.98 -13.89 -7.93
CA GLU A 206 -8.39 -15.25 -7.56
C GLU A 206 -9.44 -15.25 -6.44
N LYS A 207 -9.20 -14.49 -5.37
CA LYS A 207 -10.13 -14.38 -4.23
C LYS A 207 -11.46 -13.72 -4.60
N LEU A 208 -11.44 -12.73 -5.49
CA LEU A 208 -12.67 -12.10 -6.00
C LEU A 208 -13.43 -13.03 -6.95
N LEU A 209 -12.72 -13.87 -7.70
CA LEU A 209 -13.31 -14.83 -8.61
C LEU A 209 -13.84 -16.09 -7.92
N ASP A 210 -13.39 -16.37 -6.69
CA ASP A 210 -13.98 -17.37 -5.81
C ASP A 210 -15.44 -17.00 -5.44
N HIS A 211 -16.35 -17.95 -5.66
CA HIS A 211 -17.79 -17.78 -5.46
C HIS A 211 -18.28 -18.24 -4.08
N HIS A 212 -17.41 -18.81 -3.25
CA HIS A 212 -17.85 -19.47 -2.02
C HIS A 212 -18.19 -18.50 -0.88
N HIS A 213 -17.62 -17.29 -0.87
CA HIS A 213 -17.77 -16.35 0.24
C HIS A 213 -17.84 -14.89 -0.23
N ARG A 214 -18.47 -14.02 0.58
CA ARG A 214 -18.34 -12.57 0.39
C ARG A 214 -16.90 -12.17 0.73
N PRO A 215 -16.15 -11.53 -0.19
CA PRO A 215 -14.75 -11.21 0.05
C PRO A 215 -14.61 -10.16 1.15
N GLU A 216 -13.76 -10.46 2.14
CA GLU A 216 -13.38 -9.55 3.22
C GLU A 216 -12.32 -8.56 2.69
N ILE A 217 -12.46 -7.28 3.02
CA ILE A 217 -11.74 -6.18 2.39
C ILE A 217 -10.22 -6.33 2.56
N GLN A 218 -9.74 -6.50 3.79
CA GLN A 218 -8.31 -6.47 4.09
C GLN A 218 -7.54 -7.64 3.49
N SER A 219 -8.12 -8.84 3.55
CA SER A 219 -7.52 -10.10 3.07
C SER A 219 -7.68 -10.36 1.58
N THR A 220 -8.61 -9.66 0.93
CA THR A 220 -8.85 -9.78 -0.51
C THR A 220 -8.04 -8.76 -1.31
N THR A 221 -8.33 -7.48 -1.15
CA THR A 221 -7.71 -6.40 -1.93
C THR A 221 -6.77 -5.55 -1.09
N GLY A 222 -7.00 -5.49 0.22
CA GLY A 222 -6.33 -4.60 1.14
C GLY A 222 -4.95 -5.06 1.64
N PRO A 223 -4.49 -4.54 2.79
CA PRO A 223 -3.10 -4.67 3.24
C PRO A 223 -2.69 -6.10 3.56
N ILE A 224 -3.61 -6.99 3.95
CA ILE A 224 -3.26 -8.38 4.28
C ILE A 224 -2.92 -9.17 3.02
N ASN A 225 -3.65 -8.96 1.92
CA ASN A 225 -3.31 -9.53 0.61
C ASN A 225 -1.95 -9.03 0.13
N PHE A 226 -1.74 -7.71 0.22
CA PHE A 226 -0.51 -7.08 -0.22
C PHE A 226 0.71 -7.54 0.60
N THR A 227 0.55 -7.67 1.93
CA THR A 227 1.57 -8.21 2.83
C THR A 227 1.92 -9.65 2.45
N ALA A 228 0.92 -10.50 2.18
CA ALA A 228 1.16 -11.88 1.75
C ALA A 228 2.00 -11.94 0.45
N ALA A 229 1.70 -11.07 -0.51
CA ALA A 229 2.48 -10.96 -1.74
C ALA A 229 3.93 -10.50 -1.49
N LEU A 230 4.12 -9.50 -0.62
CA LEU A 230 5.44 -8.97 -0.28
C LEU A 230 6.31 -10.00 0.43
N VAL A 231 5.79 -10.68 1.45
CA VAL A 231 6.58 -11.68 2.20
C VAL A 231 6.96 -12.88 1.34
N ALA A 232 6.07 -13.31 0.45
CA ALA A 232 6.37 -14.40 -0.44
C ALA A 232 7.47 -13.99 -1.43
N HIS A 233 7.43 -12.76 -1.97
CA HIS A 233 8.46 -12.24 -2.88
C HIS A 233 9.81 -12.09 -2.16
N ALA A 234 9.81 -11.49 -0.97
CA ALA A 234 11.00 -11.35 -0.15
C ALA A 234 11.65 -12.71 0.17
N ARG A 235 10.84 -13.73 0.46
CA ARG A 235 11.33 -15.10 0.66
C ARG A 235 12.00 -15.65 -0.61
N ASP A 236 11.39 -15.45 -1.78
CA ASP A 236 11.94 -15.92 -3.05
C ASP A 236 13.31 -15.27 -3.34
N LEU A 237 13.42 -13.94 -3.16
CA LEU A 237 14.70 -13.22 -3.25
C LEU A 237 15.74 -13.78 -2.28
N MET A 238 15.35 -13.97 -1.01
CA MET A 238 16.26 -14.48 0.02
C MET A 238 16.74 -15.91 -0.24
N ILE A 239 15.91 -16.77 -0.83
CA ILE A 239 16.29 -18.14 -1.22
C ILE A 239 17.27 -18.11 -2.39
N ASN A 240 17.10 -17.16 -3.31
CA ASN A 240 17.99 -16.99 -4.46
C ASN A 240 19.24 -16.16 -4.15
N GLU A 241 19.43 -15.73 -2.90
CA GLU A 241 20.53 -14.84 -2.47
C GLU A 241 20.53 -13.49 -3.22
N GLU A 242 19.35 -13.02 -3.63
CA GLU A 242 19.14 -11.72 -4.27
C GLU A 242 18.91 -10.61 -3.24
N THR A 243 19.24 -9.38 -3.61
CA THR A 243 18.97 -8.20 -2.78
C THR A 243 17.48 -7.88 -2.76
N LEU A 244 16.94 -7.44 -1.61
CA LEU A 244 15.57 -6.94 -1.54
C LEU A 244 15.41 -5.72 -2.46
N ASP A 245 14.37 -5.76 -3.30
CA ASP A 245 13.99 -4.71 -4.26
C ASP A 245 12.88 -3.79 -3.71
N PHE A 246 12.69 -3.78 -2.40
CA PHE A 246 11.72 -2.94 -1.69
C PHE A 246 12.30 -2.38 -0.39
N GLU A 247 11.76 -1.25 0.03
CA GLU A 247 12.09 -0.57 1.27
C GLU A 247 10.83 -0.32 2.11
N LEU A 248 10.97 -0.56 3.41
CA LEU A 248 9.99 -0.20 4.42
C LEU A 248 10.23 1.24 4.87
N LEU A 249 9.25 2.12 4.63
CA LEU A 249 9.35 3.54 4.98
C LEU A 249 9.42 3.72 6.50
N ARG A 250 10.47 4.41 6.95
CA ARG A 250 10.70 4.61 8.40
C ARG A 250 9.75 5.61 9.05
N ASP A 251 9.50 6.70 8.34
CA ASP A 251 8.76 7.83 8.86
C ASP A 251 7.84 8.40 7.76
N TRP A 252 6.75 7.67 7.50
CA TRP A 252 5.69 8.20 6.63
C TRP A 252 5.06 9.46 7.22
N GLU A 253 5.02 9.58 8.55
CA GLU A 253 4.38 10.68 9.27
C GLU A 253 5.11 12.02 9.05
N SER A 254 6.41 12.00 8.71
CA SER A 254 7.14 13.20 8.27
C SER A 254 6.74 13.66 6.86
N ILE A 255 6.28 12.73 6.02
CA ILE A 255 5.86 12.99 4.64
C ILE A 255 4.39 13.41 4.59
N ALA A 256 3.50 12.64 5.19
CA ALA A 256 2.06 12.87 5.16
C ALA A 256 1.37 12.44 6.47
N GLU A 257 0.21 13.05 6.72
CA GLU A 257 -0.66 12.76 7.86
C GLU A 257 -2.02 12.27 7.36
N THR A 258 -2.43 11.07 7.77
CA THR A 258 -3.81 10.58 7.55
C THR A 258 -4.80 11.35 8.42
N ARG A 259 -5.74 12.06 7.79
CA ARG A 259 -6.79 12.81 8.50
C ARG A 259 -7.88 11.88 9.01
N VAL A 260 -8.00 11.80 10.33
CA VAL A 260 -8.98 10.94 11.00
C VAL A 260 -10.38 11.57 11.07
N GLU A 261 -10.47 12.90 11.19
CA GLU A 261 -11.73 13.63 11.33
C GLU A 261 -12.29 14.07 9.95
N LEU A 262 -12.72 13.09 9.15
CA LEU A 262 -13.34 13.33 7.84
C LEU A 262 -14.81 12.90 7.83
N SER A 263 -15.64 13.66 7.12
CA SER A 263 -17.08 13.50 7.05
C SER A 263 -17.51 12.10 6.60
N TYR A 264 -16.84 11.53 5.59
CA TYR A 264 -17.16 10.19 5.07
C TYR A 264 -16.88 9.07 6.08
N ARG A 265 -16.02 9.31 7.09
CA ARG A 265 -15.70 8.31 8.12
C ARG A 265 -16.91 7.95 8.99
N LYS A 266 -17.97 8.77 8.95
CA LYS A 266 -19.22 8.60 9.71
C LYS A 266 -20.32 7.85 8.96
N ASP A 267 -20.09 7.45 7.70
CA ASP A 267 -21.11 6.77 6.89
C ASP A 267 -20.57 5.49 6.23
N SER A 268 -21.37 4.90 5.32
CA SER A 268 -21.06 3.62 4.67
C SER A 268 -19.91 3.67 3.67
N ARG A 269 -19.32 4.83 3.39
CA ARG A 269 -18.09 4.95 2.59
C ARG A 269 -16.86 4.55 3.39
N ASN A 270 -16.93 4.61 4.72
CA ASN A 270 -15.89 4.06 5.59
C ASN A 270 -16.03 2.54 5.65
N TRP A 271 -14.99 1.84 5.22
CA TRP A 271 -14.98 0.38 5.23
C TRP A 271 -15.14 -0.19 6.65
N ARG A 272 -14.75 0.55 7.69
CA ARG A 272 -14.93 0.11 9.09
C ARG A 272 -16.39 0.06 9.52
N ASN A 273 -17.29 0.72 8.78
CA ASN A 273 -18.71 0.77 9.10
C ASN A 273 -19.53 -0.36 8.43
N VAL A 274 -18.90 -1.21 7.62
CA VAL A 274 -19.61 -2.20 6.77
C VAL A 274 -20.11 -3.43 7.53
N ASN A 275 -19.55 -3.74 8.70
CA ASN A 275 -19.96 -4.86 9.54
C ASN A 275 -21.12 -4.51 10.50
N PHE A 276 -21.60 -3.26 10.49
CA PHE A 276 -22.71 -2.79 11.34
C PHE A 276 -24.07 -2.85 10.62
N ARG A 277 -24.20 -3.65 9.56
CA ARG A 277 -25.46 -3.84 8.83
C ARG A 277 -25.75 -5.30 8.55
#